data_AF-A0A7J2ZFI7-F1
#
_entry.id   AF-A0A7J2ZFI7-F1
#
_cell.length_a   1.000
_cell.length_b   1.000
_cell.length_c   1.000
_cell.angle_alpha   90.00
_cell.angle_beta   90.00
_cell.angle_gamma   90.00
#
_symmetry.space_group_name_H-M   'P 1'
#
loop_
_entity.id
_entity.type
_entity.pdbx_description
1 polymer ?
#
loop_
_entity_poly.entity_id
_entity_poly.type
_entity_poly.pdbx_seq_one_letter_code
_entity_poly.pdbx_strand_id
1 'polypeptide(L)'
;MDEPTVAFFAITLTALVYTAFSIHITGVIGNRKRVKEIQEEMNRISAKLREIDYNTEAGRKEAEEEQRKIPALMNESMMLQFKPLLITLPLFLIMSYIVRTLFPNFVIKLAFALPIFIQNLDRFPNWRDEFGPLGWFILCLLFSSILMQVIIDRTKGRKNAAKV
;
A
#
# COMPACT_ATOMS: atom_id res chain seq x y z
N MET A 1 32.57 11.98 7.88
CA MET A 1 31.22 11.51 8.29
C MET A 1 31.42 10.18 8.97
N ASP A 2 30.83 10.00 10.14
CA ASP A 2 30.96 8.75 10.89
C ASP A 2 30.16 7.65 10.19
N GLU A 3 30.64 6.41 10.27
CA GLU A 3 30.00 5.21 9.71
C GLU A 3 28.48 5.11 10.00
N PRO A 4 27.98 5.34 11.24
CA PRO A 4 26.54 5.32 11.51
C PRO A 4 25.76 6.45 10.81
N THR A 5 26.37 7.61 10.62
CA THR A 5 25.75 8.74 9.91
C THR A 5 25.62 8.44 8.42
N VAL A 6 26.64 7.83 7.81
CA VAL A 6 26.60 7.40 6.41
C VAL A 6 25.52 6.33 6.21
N ALA A 7 25.47 5.34 7.10
CA ALA A 7 24.45 4.28 7.07
C ALA A 7 23.03 4.86 7.20
N PHE A 8 22.81 5.81 8.11
CA PHE A 8 21.53 6.50 8.27
C PHE A 8 21.06 7.11 6.94
N PHE A 9 21.89 7.97 6.33
CA PHE A 9 21.51 8.65 5.09
C PHE A 9 21.35 7.68 3.92
N ALA A 10 22.21 6.67 3.82
CA ALA A 10 22.14 5.66 2.75
C ALA A 10 20.85 4.84 2.84
N ILE A 11 20.47 4.37 4.03
CA ILE A 11 19.24 3.58 4.24
C ILE A 11 18.00 4.44 3.96
N THR A 12 17.98 5.68 4.46
CA THR A 12 16.87 6.60 4.22
C THR A 12 16.72 6.95 2.74
N LEU A 13 17.83 7.24 2.03
CA LEU A 13 17.81 7.51 0.59
C LEU A 13 17.30 6.29 -0.19
N THR A 14 17.74 5.09 0.16
CA THR A 14 17.29 3.84 -0.46
C THR A 14 15.78 3.66 -0.29
N ALA A 15 15.25 3.92 0.90
CA ALA A 15 13.81 3.87 1.16
C ALA A 15 13.04 4.89 0.31
N LEU A 16 13.52 6.14 0.21
CA LEU A 16 12.89 7.18 -0.61
C LEU A 16 12.85 6.80 -2.09
N VAL A 17 13.97 6.30 -2.63
CA VAL A 17 14.07 5.84 -4.02
C VAL A 17 13.11 4.67 -4.26
N TYR A 18 13.07 3.68 -3.35
CA TYR A 18 12.14 2.58 -3.44
C TYR A 18 10.69 3.06 -3.42
N THR A 19 10.33 3.98 -2.51
CA THR A 19 8.96 4.51 -2.41
C THR A 19 8.56 5.23 -3.70
N ALA A 20 9.43 6.08 -4.25
CA ALA A 20 9.18 6.76 -5.52
C ALA A 20 8.98 5.76 -6.67
N PHE A 21 9.84 4.74 -6.75
CA PHE A 21 9.73 3.66 -7.73
C PHE A 21 8.43 2.87 -7.58
N SER A 22 8.10 2.45 -6.36
CA SER A 22 6.88 1.71 -6.04
C SER A 22 5.63 2.48 -6.46
N ILE A 23 5.55 3.76 -6.11
CA ILE A 23 4.43 4.64 -6.51
C ILE A 23 4.32 4.75 -8.03
N HIS A 24 5.46 4.88 -8.72
CA HIS A 24 5.50 4.94 -10.18
C HIS A 24 4.96 3.64 -10.80
N ILE A 25 5.44 2.49 -10.36
CA ILE A 25 4.98 1.17 -10.81
C ILE A 25 3.48 0.99 -10.56
N THR A 26 3.00 1.31 -9.36
CA THR A 26 1.55 1.25 -9.05
C THR A 26 0.75 2.22 -9.90
N GLY A 27 1.30 3.38 -10.25
CA GLY A 27 0.66 4.37 -11.13
C GLY A 27 0.52 3.88 -12.57
N VAL A 28 1.56 3.27 -13.12
CA VAL A 28 1.61 2.79 -14.51
C VAL A 28 0.84 1.48 -14.69
N ILE A 29 0.99 0.53 -13.77
CA ILE A 29 0.50 -0.84 -13.93
C ILE A 29 -0.85 -1.06 -13.25
N GLY A 30 -1.14 -0.33 -12.16
CA GLY A 30 -2.33 -0.57 -11.33
C GLY A 30 -3.66 -0.10 -11.91
N ASN A 31 -3.67 0.50 -13.11
CA ASN A 31 -4.85 1.02 -13.81
C ASN A 31 -5.93 1.61 -12.86
N ARG A 32 -5.58 2.70 -12.18
CA ARG A 32 -6.43 3.33 -11.15
C ARG A 32 -7.83 3.70 -11.67
N LYS A 33 -7.94 3.99 -12.98
CA LYS A 33 -9.22 4.29 -13.61
C LYS A 33 -10.13 3.07 -13.61
N ARG A 34 -9.64 1.91 -14.05
CA ARG A 34 -10.43 0.68 -14.08
C ARG A 34 -10.81 0.20 -12.69
N VAL A 35 -9.91 0.32 -11.71
CA VAL A 35 -10.24 0.01 -10.30
C VAL A 35 -11.40 0.88 -9.80
N LYS A 36 -11.41 2.17 -10.16
CA LYS A 36 -12.51 3.07 -9.80
C LYS A 36 -13.83 2.69 -10.49
N GLU A 37 -13.78 2.36 -11.79
CA GLU A 37 -14.95 1.89 -12.54
C GLU A 37 -15.54 0.62 -11.91
N ILE A 38 -14.70 -0.35 -11.54
CA ILE A 38 -15.12 -1.58 -10.86
C ILE A 38 -15.80 -1.26 -9.52
N GLN A 39 -15.26 -0.30 -8.76
CA GLN A 39 -15.83 0.10 -7.48
C GLN A 39 -17.19 0.79 -7.65
N GLU A 40 -17.35 1.62 -8.69
CA GLU A 40 -18.64 2.21 -9.05
C GLU A 40 -19.65 1.14 -9.48
N GLU A 41 -19.24 0.15 -10.27
CA GLU A 41 -20.08 -0.96 -10.71
C GLU A 41 -20.52 -1.86 -9.55
N MET A 42 -19.61 -2.19 -8.64
CA MET A 42 -19.93 -2.92 -7.41
C MET A 42 -20.92 -2.16 -6.51
N ASN A 43 -20.77 -0.83 -6.39
CA ASN A 43 -21.71 0.01 -5.65
C ASN A 43 -23.08 0.04 -6.32
N ARG A 44 -23.12 0.08 -7.66
CA ARG A 44 -24.38 0.02 -8.43
C ARG A 44 -25.08 -1.32 -8.23
N ILE A 45 -24.36 -2.43 -8.30
CA ILE A 45 -24.90 -3.78 -8.04
C ILE A 45 -25.41 -3.86 -6.60
N SER A 46 -24.66 -3.35 -5.63
CA SER A 46 -25.06 -3.34 -4.22
C SER A 46 -26.33 -2.51 -3.97
N ALA A 47 -26.49 -1.37 -4.66
CA ALA A 47 -27.72 -0.58 -4.61
C ALA A 47 -28.89 -1.35 -5.24
N LYS A 48 -28.69 -1.91 -6.43
CA LYS A 48 -29.71 -2.69 -7.14
C LYS A 48 -30.19 -3.90 -6.31
N LEU A 49 -29.28 -4.63 -5.67
CA LEU A 49 -29.62 -5.76 -4.79
C LEU A 49 -30.46 -5.36 -3.57
N ARG A 50 -30.43 -4.10 -3.14
CA ARG A 50 -31.30 -3.59 -2.05
C ARG A 50 -32.71 -3.24 -2.52
N GLU A 51 -32.87 -2.94 -3.81
CA GLU A 51 -34.14 -2.55 -4.42
C GLU A 51 -34.95 -3.74 -4.94
N ILE A 52 -34.32 -4.91 -5.08
CA ILE A 52 -34.97 -6.13 -5.57
C ILE A 52 -35.90 -6.74 -4.51
N ASP A 53 -37.12 -7.10 -4.93
CA ASP A 53 -38.05 -7.87 -4.10
C ASP A 53 -37.77 -9.38 -4.20
N TYR A 54 -37.09 -9.91 -3.17
CA TYR A 54 -36.75 -11.32 -3.02
C TYR A 54 -37.95 -12.25 -2.78
N ASN A 55 -39.16 -11.72 -2.59
CA ASN A 55 -40.37 -12.52 -2.46
C ASN A 55 -40.91 -13.02 -3.80
N THR A 56 -40.44 -12.44 -4.91
CA THR A 56 -40.83 -12.87 -6.26
C THR A 56 -39.77 -13.78 -6.89
N GLU A 57 -40.20 -14.77 -7.67
CA GLU A 57 -39.29 -15.66 -8.40
C GLU A 57 -38.44 -14.88 -9.43
N ALA A 58 -39.04 -13.86 -10.05
CA ALA A 58 -38.34 -12.92 -10.93
C ALA A 58 -37.25 -12.13 -10.19
N GLY A 59 -37.55 -11.59 -9.00
CA GLY A 59 -36.58 -10.86 -8.19
C GLY A 59 -35.43 -11.75 -7.69
N ARG A 60 -35.71 -13.00 -7.30
CA ARG A 60 -34.65 -13.96 -6.95
C ARG A 60 -33.72 -14.24 -8.11
N LYS A 61 -34.27 -14.43 -9.31
CA LYS A 61 -33.48 -14.67 -10.53
C LYS A 61 -32.64 -13.46 -10.90
N GLU A 62 -33.21 -12.25 -10.82
CA GLU A 62 -32.47 -11.01 -11.08
C GLU A 62 -31.34 -10.77 -10.07
N ALA A 63 -31.60 -11.04 -8.78
CA ALA A 63 -30.58 -10.93 -7.75
C ALA A 63 -29.43 -11.92 -7.96
N GLU A 64 -29.74 -13.15 -8.37
CA GLU A 64 -28.72 -14.16 -8.68
C GLU A 64 -27.86 -13.74 -9.87
N GLU A 65 -28.46 -13.20 -10.93
CA GLU A 65 -27.74 -12.70 -12.11
C GLU A 65 -26.79 -11.55 -11.77
N GLU A 66 -27.20 -10.61 -10.91
CA GLU A 66 -26.35 -9.50 -10.48
C GLU A 66 -25.25 -9.95 -9.49
N GLN A 67 -25.56 -10.87 -8.57
CA GLN A 67 -24.57 -11.43 -7.65
C GLN A 67 -23.46 -12.18 -8.39
N ARG A 68 -23.78 -12.89 -9.48
CA ARG A 68 -22.79 -13.62 -10.30
C ARG A 68 -21.72 -12.71 -10.91
N LYS A 69 -21.98 -11.40 -11.05
CA LYS A 69 -21.01 -10.43 -11.57
C LYS A 69 -19.98 -9.99 -10.53
N ILE A 70 -20.33 -10.04 -9.23
CA ILE A 70 -19.49 -9.56 -8.13
C ILE A 70 -18.14 -10.29 -8.07
N PRO A 71 -18.06 -11.64 -8.11
CA PRO A 71 -16.79 -12.35 -8.04
C PRO A 71 -15.83 -11.99 -9.19
N ALA A 72 -16.35 -11.81 -10.41
CA ALA A 72 -15.54 -11.47 -11.57
C ALA A 72 -14.94 -10.05 -11.42
N LEU A 73 -15.76 -9.08 -11.01
CA LEU A 73 -15.32 -7.71 -10.73
C LEU A 73 -14.30 -7.66 -9.59
N MET A 74 -14.53 -8.42 -8.52
CA MET A 74 -13.61 -8.49 -7.40
C MET A 74 -12.26 -9.09 -7.81
N ASN A 75 -12.28 -10.18 -8.59
CA ASN A 75 -11.06 -10.79 -9.11
C ASN A 75 -10.30 -9.84 -10.05
N GLU A 76 -11.00 -9.12 -10.92
CA GLU A 76 -10.38 -8.11 -11.79
C GLU A 76 -9.70 -7.01 -10.95
N SER A 77 -10.39 -6.47 -9.95
CA SER A 77 -9.84 -5.44 -9.04
C SER A 77 -8.63 -5.96 -8.27
N MET A 78 -8.70 -7.19 -7.74
CA MET A 78 -7.58 -7.83 -7.06
C MET A 78 -6.40 -7.98 -8.01
N MET A 79 -6.60 -8.51 -9.21
CA MET A 79 -5.53 -8.71 -10.19
C MET A 79 -4.84 -7.40 -10.60
N LEU A 80 -5.61 -6.31 -10.74
CA LEU A 80 -5.05 -4.98 -11.01
C LEU A 80 -4.17 -4.47 -9.86
N GLN A 81 -4.51 -4.81 -8.61
CA GLN A 81 -3.72 -4.45 -7.43
C GLN A 81 -2.51 -5.39 -7.21
N PHE A 82 -2.66 -6.67 -7.52
CA PHE A 82 -1.60 -7.68 -7.38
C PHE A 82 -0.49 -7.51 -8.41
N LYS A 83 -0.79 -7.07 -9.63
CA LYS A 83 0.22 -6.87 -10.68
C LYS A 83 1.37 -5.95 -10.25
N PRO A 84 1.12 -4.73 -9.73
CA PRO A 84 2.17 -3.91 -9.14
C PRO A 84 2.88 -4.60 -7.98
N LEU A 85 2.14 -5.27 -7.10
CA LEU A 85 2.69 -5.93 -5.92
C LEU A 85 3.72 -7.01 -6.28
N LEU A 86 3.45 -7.81 -7.33
CA LEU A 86 4.35 -8.85 -7.82
C LEU A 86 5.70 -8.30 -8.30
N ILE A 87 5.77 -7.02 -8.66
CA ILE A 87 7.01 -6.36 -9.07
C ILE A 87 7.68 -5.70 -7.86
N THR A 88 6.90 -5.01 -7.02
CA THR A 88 7.44 -4.28 -5.87
C THR A 88 7.92 -5.22 -4.76
N LEU A 89 7.28 -6.37 -4.56
CA LEU A 89 7.60 -7.28 -3.46
C LEU A 89 8.97 -7.97 -3.64
N PRO A 90 9.32 -8.57 -4.80
CA PRO A 90 10.68 -9.10 -5.01
C PRO A 90 11.75 -8.01 -4.85
N LEU A 91 11.48 -6.80 -5.37
CA LEU A 91 12.39 -5.68 -5.23
C LEU A 91 12.57 -5.28 -3.76
N PHE A 92 11.48 -5.26 -2.98
CA PHE A 92 11.53 -5.00 -1.54
C PHE A 92 12.42 -6.00 -0.81
N LEU A 93 12.28 -7.30 -1.12
CA LEU A 93 13.08 -8.36 -0.50
C LEU A 93 14.57 -8.20 -0.86
N ILE A 94 14.88 -7.91 -2.12
CA ILE A 94 16.25 -7.66 -2.58
C ILE A 94 16.85 -6.45 -1.84
N MET A 95 16.12 -5.33 -1.80
CA MET A 95 16.60 -4.10 -1.14
C MET A 95 16.77 -4.30 0.36
N SER A 96 15.84 -5.01 1.00
CA SER A 96 15.91 -5.37 2.42
C SER A 96 17.15 -6.22 2.72
N TYR A 97 17.47 -7.17 1.86
CA TYR A 97 18.66 -8.00 1.97
C TYR A 97 19.96 -7.20 1.78
N ILE A 98 19.99 -6.31 0.77
CA ILE A 98 21.14 -5.43 0.50
C ILE A 98 21.39 -4.50 1.69
N VAL A 99 20.36 -3.82 2.19
CA VAL A 99 20.46 -2.91 3.33
C VAL A 99 20.98 -3.63 4.58
N ARG A 100 20.50 -4.84 4.85
CA ARG A 100 20.96 -5.65 5.98
C ARG A 100 22.42 -6.09 5.83
N THR A 101 22.83 -6.44 4.62
CA THR A 101 24.19 -6.95 4.34
C THR A 101 25.23 -5.83 4.32
N LEU A 102 24.88 -4.65 3.81
CA LEU A 102 25.78 -3.50 3.75
C LEU A 102 25.93 -2.77 5.09
N PHE A 103 24.90 -2.80 5.94
CA PHE A 103 24.89 -2.07 7.22
C PHE A 103 24.56 -3.00 8.41
N PRO A 104 25.30 -4.11 8.61
CA PRO A 104 24.94 -5.14 9.59
C PRO A 104 24.98 -4.63 11.04
N ASN A 105 25.85 -3.65 11.33
CA ASN A 105 26.06 -3.09 12.66
C ASN A 105 25.26 -1.81 12.91
N PHE A 106 24.44 -1.37 11.95
CA PHE A 106 23.67 -0.14 12.12
C PHE A 106 22.56 -0.34 13.15
N VAL A 107 22.53 0.53 14.15
CA VAL A 107 21.45 0.60 15.14
C VAL A 107 21.09 2.07 15.34
N ILE A 108 19.80 2.36 15.32
CA ILE A 108 19.26 3.68 15.67
C ILE A 108 18.36 3.55 16.89
N LYS A 109 18.53 4.47 17.83
CA LYS A 109 17.68 4.62 19.01
C LYS A 109 16.80 5.86 18.85
N LEU A 110 15.49 5.67 18.91
CA LEU A 110 14.50 6.73 18.86
C LEU A 110 14.26 7.31 20.26
N ALA A 111 13.83 8.56 20.33
CA ALA A 111 13.46 9.22 21.59
C ALA A 111 12.12 8.72 22.17
N PHE A 112 11.40 7.88 21.43
CA PHE A 112 10.11 7.30 21.80
C PHE A 112 10.03 5.86 21.29
N ALA A 113 9.29 5.01 22.01
CA ALA A 113 9.04 3.64 21.59
C ALA A 113 7.89 3.57 20.58
N LEU A 114 8.02 2.73 19.56
CA LEU A 114 6.97 2.41 18.62
C LEU A 114 6.40 1.01 18.88
N PRO A 115 5.09 0.79 18.74
CA PRO A 115 4.50 -0.54 18.77
C PRO A 115 4.82 -1.28 17.47
N ILE A 116 5.60 -2.35 17.54
CA ILE A 116 5.94 -3.20 16.38
C ILE A 116 5.08 -4.47 16.41
N PHE A 117 4.41 -4.75 15.30
CA PHE A 117 3.33 -5.74 15.22
C PHE A 117 3.76 -7.17 14.87
N ILE A 118 5.05 -7.42 14.55
CA ILE A 118 5.41 -8.56 13.69
C ILE A 118 6.31 -9.61 14.38
N GLN A 119 6.91 -9.31 15.55
CA GLN A 119 8.03 -10.15 16.04
C GLN A 119 7.70 -11.19 17.13
N ASN A 120 6.52 -11.19 17.77
CA ASN A 120 6.06 -12.23 18.69
C ASN A 120 4.58 -11.99 19.05
N LEU A 121 3.67 -12.90 18.69
CA LEU A 121 2.24 -12.79 19.03
C LEU A 121 1.99 -12.82 20.55
N ASP A 122 2.87 -13.50 21.30
CA ASP A 122 2.77 -13.63 22.76
C ASP A 122 3.15 -12.36 23.52
N ARG A 123 3.83 -11.41 22.88
CA ARG A 123 4.26 -10.13 23.47
C ARG A 123 3.75 -8.96 22.64
N PHE A 124 2.49 -9.06 22.24
CA PHE A 124 1.82 -8.05 21.44
C PHE A 124 1.06 -7.07 22.33
N PRO A 125 1.24 -5.74 22.17
CA PRO A 125 2.20 -5.04 21.30
C PRO A 125 3.62 -4.98 21.89
N ASN A 126 4.66 -5.16 21.06
CA ASN A 126 6.05 -5.05 21.48
C ASN A 126 6.54 -3.60 21.27
N TRP A 127 6.66 -2.85 22.36
CA TRP A 127 7.17 -1.48 22.36
C TRP A 127 8.69 -1.48 22.25
N ARG A 128 9.23 -0.85 21.19
CA ARG A 128 10.68 -0.74 20.99
C ARG A 128 11.09 0.64 20.52
N ASP A 129 12.21 1.10 21.06
CA ASP A 129 12.89 2.34 20.72
C ASP A 129 14.15 2.10 19.86
N GLU A 130 14.66 0.87 19.80
CA GLU A 130 15.87 0.51 19.03
C GLU A 130 15.54 -0.28 17.76
N PHE A 131 16.15 0.15 16.64
CA PHE A 131 15.92 -0.40 15.30
C PHE A 131 17.24 -0.69 14.60
N GLY A 132 17.36 -1.90 14.04
CA GLY A 132 18.43 -2.25 13.11
C GLY A 132 18.19 -1.70 11.69
N PRO A 133 19.05 -2.05 10.72
CA PRO A 133 19.01 -1.51 9.35
C PRO A 133 17.67 -1.78 8.64
N LEU A 134 17.13 -2.99 8.79
CA LEU A 134 15.84 -3.37 8.22
C LEU A 134 14.67 -2.61 8.87
N GLY A 135 14.71 -2.48 10.21
CA GLY A 135 13.67 -1.77 10.94
C GLY A 135 13.61 -0.30 10.54
N TRP A 136 14.78 0.34 10.44
CA TRP A 136 14.89 1.72 9.97
C TRP A 136 14.42 1.89 8.52
N PHE A 137 14.83 0.98 7.63
CA PHE A 137 14.37 0.98 6.23
C PHE A 137 12.84 0.93 6.13
N ILE A 138 12.19 0.00 6.85
CA ILE A 138 10.73 -0.13 6.87
C ILE A 138 10.06 1.14 7.43
N LEU A 139 10.60 1.71 8.51
CA LEU A 139 10.08 2.97 9.06
C LEU A 139 10.15 4.11 8.02
N CYS A 140 11.31 4.29 7.38
CA CYS A 140 11.46 5.29 6.33
C CYS A 140 10.48 5.04 5.17
N LEU A 141 10.25 3.79 4.77
CA LEU A 141 9.27 3.43 3.75
C LEU A 141 7.84 3.83 4.13
N LEU A 142 7.42 3.51 5.36
CA LEU A 142 6.08 3.86 5.84
C LEU A 142 5.86 5.38 5.85
N PHE A 143 6.78 6.14 6.47
CA PHE A 143 6.67 7.60 6.54
C PHE A 143 6.77 8.26 5.17
N SER A 144 7.68 7.80 4.30
CA SER A 144 7.81 8.34 2.95
C SER A 144 6.59 8.07 2.09
N SER A 145 5.94 6.91 2.24
CA SER A 145 4.73 6.59 1.49
C SER A 145 3.56 7.53 1.85
N ILE A 146 3.39 7.84 3.14
CA ILE A 146 2.36 8.78 3.63
C ILE A 146 2.67 10.19 3.12
N LEU A 147 3.92 10.65 3.26
CA LEU A 147 4.35 11.96 2.79
C LEU A 147 4.12 12.12 1.27
N MET A 148 4.47 11.12 0.48
CA MET A 148 4.27 11.15 -0.97
C MET A 148 2.79 11.17 -1.35
N GLN A 149 1.92 10.43 -0.66
CA GLN A 149 0.48 10.49 -0.88
C GLN A 149 -0.07 11.90 -0.63
N VAL A 150 0.30 12.51 0.50
CA VAL A 150 -0.09 13.89 0.82
C VAL A 150 0.37 14.89 -0.25
N ILE A 151 1.61 14.73 -0.76
CA ILE A 151 2.13 15.58 -1.83
C ILE A 151 1.33 15.42 -3.13
N ILE A 152 1.05 14.17 -3.51
CA ILE A 152 0.27 13.84 -4.72
C ILE A 152 -1.14 14.42 -4.65
N ASP A 153 -1.79 14.30 -3.50
CA ASP A 153 -3.16 14.79 -3.32
C ASP A 153 -3.22 16.32 -3.35
N ARG A 154 -2.26 17.00 -2.72
CA ARG A 154 -2.15 18.47 -2.81
C ARG A 154 -1.89 18.96 -4.24
N THR A 155 -1.06 18.25 -5.00
CA THR A 155 -0.79 18.64 -6.40
C THR A 155 -1.99 18.40 -7.33
N LYS A 156 -2.75 17.32 -7.12
CA LYS A 156 -4.01 17.10 -7.85
C LYS A 156 -5.08 18.13 -7.50
N GLY A 157 -5.24 18.46 -6.21
CA GLY A 157 -6.17 19.49 -5.76
C GLY A 157 -5.88 20.86 -6.38
N ARG A 158 -4.60 21.27 -6.44
CA ARG A 158 -4.19 22.51 -7.10
C ARG A 158 -4.46 22.54 -8.61
N LYS A 159 -4.22 21.42 -9.31
CA LYS A 159 -4.49 21.33 -10.77
C LYS A 159 -5.97 21.41 -11.11
N ASN A 160 -6.85 20.92 -10.24
CA ASN A 160 -8.29 21.02 -10.43
C ASN A 160 -8.79 22.45 -10.12
N ALA A 161 -8.24 23.11 -9.09
CA ALA A 161 -8.58 24.49 -8.76
C ALA A 161 -8.12 25.51 -9.82
N ALA A 162 -7.06 25.21 -10.59
CA ALA A 162 -6.59 26.07 -11.69
C ALA A 162 -7.35 25.85 -13.02
N LYS A 163 -8.28 24.89 -13.07
CA LYS A 163 -9.13 24.59 -14.24
C LYS A 163 -10.59 25.05 -14.08
N VAL A 164 -10.94 25.56 -12.91
CA VAL A 164 -12.23 26.21 -12.59
C VAL A 164 -12.02 27.71 -12.66
#